data_AF-A0A1G2DE71-F1
#
_entry.id   AF-A0A1G2DE71-F1
#
_cell.length_a   1.000
_cell.length_b   1.000
_cell.length_c   1.000
_cell.angle_alpha   90.00
_cell.angle_beta   90.00
_cell.angle_gamma   90.00
#
_symmetry.space_group_name_H-M   'P 1'
#
loop_
_entity.id
_entity.type
_entity.pdbx_description
1 polymer ?
#
loop_
_entity_poly.entity_id
_entity_poly.type
_entity_poly.pdbx_seq_one_letter_code
_entity_poly.pdbx_strand_id
1 'polypeptide(L)'
;MGSAKQRKAAKENIKKAQRAWKGMSHRAHALAQPEGRARKKPGLGGRGLFYHIEVRPKSEFVSFRNQDVGGKGGLERLAGRRRSGSWDTVSWLVGKNLAHVERNGQLTIDDPKARTMLKQIHGNIFHKKGDIFRTHPRNVPEKDKPTLAMRRAERENIKKAQAAWRKKKG
;
A
#
# COMPACT_ATOMS: atom_id res chain seq x y z
N MET A 1 -3.37 17.83 -50.03
CA MET A 1 -2.70 19.00 -49.43
C MET A 1 -3.76 19.88 -48.76
N GLY A 2 -3.70 20.12 -47.45
CA GLY A 2 -4.73 20.92 -46.74
C GLY A 2 -4.76 22.38 -47.19
N SER A 3 -5.93 23.00 -47.16
CA SER A 3 -6.15 24.38 -47.62
C SER A 3 -5.31 25.38 -46.81
N ALA A 4 -5.03 26.56 -47.38
CA ALA A 4 -4.27 27.63 -46.71
C ALA A 4 -4.88 28.01 -45.34
N LYS A 5 -6.22 27.98 -45.24
CA LYS A 5 -6.96 28.21 -43.98
C LYS A 5 -6.69 27.11 -42.96
N GLN A 6 -6.69 25.84 -43.38
CA GLN A 6 -6.36 24.69 -42.52
C GLN A 6 -4.91 24.74 -42.02
N ARG A 7 -3.96 25.14 -42.88
CA ARG A 7 -2.54 25.30 -42.50
C ARG A 7 -2.34 26.43 -41.48
N LYS A 8 -3.05 27.56 -41.63
CA LYS A 8 -2.98 28.66 -40.67
C LYS A 8 -3.57 28.26 -39.31
N ALA A 9 -4.75 27.63 -39.31
CA ALA A 9 -5.39 27.12 -38.10
C ALA A 9 -4.50 26.09 -37.38
N ALA A 10 -3.85 25.19 -38.12
CA ALA A 10 -2.90 24.22 -37.54
C ALA A 10 -1.72 24.93 -36.86
N LYS A 11 -1.11 25.94 -37.48
CA LYS A 11 -0.01 26.72 -36.89
C LYS A 11 -0.43 27.44 -35.61
N GLU A 12 -1.62 28.03 -35.59
CA GLU A 12 -2.16 28.72 -34.41
C GLU A 12 -2.46 27.73 -33.27
N ASN A 13 -3.04 26.58 -33.59
CA ASN A 13 -3.29 25.51 -32.62
C ASN A 13 -1.98 24.97 -32.03
N ILE A 14 -0.93 24.78 -32.84
CA ILE A 14 0.40 24.38 -32.36
C ILE A 14 0.97 25.43 -31.41
N LYS A 15 0.90 26.72 -31.75
CA LYS A 15 1.35 27.80 -30.86
C LYS A 15 0.57 27.86 -29.55
N LYS A 16 -0.74 27.64 -29.60
CA LYS A 16 -1.62 27.59 -28.41
C LYS A 16 -1.26 26.40 -27.52
N ALA A 17 -1.05 25.22 -28.11
CA ALA A 17 -0.60 24.03 -27.39
C ALA A 17 0.80 24.20 -26.77
N GLN A 18 1.73 24.82 -27.48
CA GLN A 18 3.08 25.12 -26.96
C GLN A 18 3.04 26.12 -25.79
N ARG A 19 2.21 27.16 -25.85
CA ARG A 19 2.02 28.10 -24.74
C ARG A 19 1.40 27.41 -23.52
N ALA A 20 0.39 26.59 -23.73
CA ALA A 20 -0.21 25.79 -22.66
C ALA A 20 0.81 24.84 -22.03
N TRP A 21 1.61 24.14 -22.85
CA TRP A 21 2.67 23.27 -22.36
C TRP A 21 3.71 24.04 -21.55
N LYS A 22 4.26 25.16 -22.06
CA LYS A 22 5.27 25.95 -21.34
C LYS A 22 4.76 26.58 -20.03
N GLY A 23 3.46 26.83 -19.93
CA GLY A 23 2.84 27.37 -18.71
C GLY A 23 2.42 26.33 -17.67
N MET A 24 2.62 25.03 -17.94
CA MET A 24 2.25 23.97 -17.00
C MET A 24 3.25 23.87 -15.85
N SER A 25 2.74 23.57 -14.65
CA SER A 25 3.59 23.18 -13.54
C SER A 25 4.20 21.80 -13.78
N HIS A 26 5.30 21.49 -13.09
CA HIS A 26 5.96 20.18 -13.18
C HIS A 26 4.99 19.00 -12.97
N ARG A 27 4.00 19.16 -12.08
CA ARG A 27 2.95 18.15 -11.84
C ARG A 27 1.96 18.04 -13.00
N ALA A 28 1.59 19.16 -13.63
CA ALA A 28 0.71 19.17 -14.79
C ALA A 28 1.39 18.55 -16.01
N HIS A 29 2.69 18.80 -16.22
CA HIS A 29 3.50 18.11 -17.23
C HIS A 29 3.48 16.59 -17.05
N ALA A 30 3.74 16.09 -15.83
CA ALA A 30 3.75 14.66 -15.56
C ALA A 30 2.39 13.97 -15.80
N LEU A 31 1.27 14.68 -15.59
CA LEU A 31 -0.09 14.16 -15.82
C LEU A 31 -0.51 14.23 -17.30
N ALA A 32 0.04 15.17 -18.07
CA ALA A 32 -0.24 15.38 -19.48
C ALA A 32 0.55 14.43 -20.40
N GLN A 33 1.66 13.85 -19.92
CA GLN A 33 2.44 12.88 -20.70
C GLN A 33 1.64 11.58 -20.92
N PRO A 34 1.37 11.18 -22.17
CA PRO A 34 0.59 9.98 -22.50
C PRO A 34 1.29 8.69 -22.05
N GLU A 35 2.62 8.68 -22.05
CA GLU A 35 3.47 7.53 -21.68
C GLU A 35 3.23 7.06 -20.24
N GLY A 36 2.97 8.00 -19.31
CA GLY A 36 2.70 7.69 -17.90
C GLY A 36 1.31 7.10 -17.63
N ARG A 37 0.31 7.40 -18.49
CA ARG A 37 -1.08 6.93 -18.34
C ARG A 37 -1.27 5.47 -18.74
N ALA A 38 -0.52 4.98 -19.72
CA ALA A 38 -0.62 3.60 -20.20
C ALA A 38 0.01 2.59 -19.22
N ARG A 39 0.88 3.05 -18.31
CA ARG A 39 1.54 2.19 -17.34
C ARG A 39 0.54 1.66 -16.31
N LYS A 40 0.28 0.35 -16.36
CA LYS A 40 -0.45 -0.35 -15.28
C LYS A 40 0.30 -0.16 -13.96
N LYS A 41 -0.42 0.06 -12.86
CA LYS A 41 0.22 0.14 -11.54
C LYS A 41 1.00 -1.15 -11.25
N PRO A 42 2.16 -1.07 -10.59
CA PRO A 42 2.90 -2.25 -10.14
C PRO A 42 1.98 -3.26 -9.44
N GLY A 43 2.11 -4.54 -9.77
CA GLY A 43 1.29 -5.64 -9.24
C GLY A 43 -0.09 -5.82 -9.91
N LEU A 44 -0.67 -4.83 -10.60
CA LEU A 44 -1.98 -5.01 -11.25
C LEU A 44 -1.95 -5.92 -12.49
N GLY A 45 -0.77 -6.11 -13.08
CA GLY A 45 -0.61 -6.82 -14.34
C GLY A 45 -0.51 -8.34 -14.24
N GLY A 46 -0.31 -8.92 -13.04
CA GLY A 46 -0.11 -10.37 -12.86
C GLY A 46 1.22 -10.94 -13.41
N ARG A 47 1.95 -10.16 -14.21
CA ARG A 47 3.18 -10.54 -14.91
C ARG A 47 4.46 -10.09 -14.19
N GLY A 48 4.35 -9.62 -12.95
CA GLY A 48 5.52 -9.22 -12.17
C GLY A 48 6.29 -10.42 -11.64
N LEU A 49 7.56 -10.21 -11.24
CA LEU A 49 8.39 -11.20 -10.55
C LEU A 49 8.12 -11.27 -9.04
N PHE A 50 7.31 -10.34 -8.51
CA PHE A 50 7.06 -10.21 -7.09
C PHE A 50 5.55 -10.18 -6.81
N TYR A 51 5.17 -10.81 -5.71
CA TYR A 51 3.90 -10.57 -5.04
C TYR A 51 4.01 -9.35 -4.12
N HIS A 52 2.97 -8.53 -4.09
CA HIS A 52 2.91 -7.31 -3.30
C HIS A 52 1.92 -7.49 -2.14
N ILE A 53 2.44 -7.64 -0.92
CA ILE A 53 1.64 -7.85 0.29
C ILE A 53 1.44 -6.51 0.98
N GLU A 54 0.24 -5.95 0.88
CA GLU A 54 -0.16 -4.72 1.57
C GLU A 54 -0.47 -5.01 3.05
N VAL A 55 0.30 -4.41 3.95
CA VAL A 55 0.11 -4.55 5.40
C VAL A 55 -0.68 -3.36 5.96
N ARG A 56 -0.37 -2.15 5.49
CA ARG A 56 -1.01 -0.91 5.95
C ARG A 56 -1.31 0.03 4.79
N PRO A 57 -2.37 0.84 4.89
CA PRO A 57 -2.68 1.80 3.85
C PRO A 57 -1.62 2.89 3.77
N LYS A 58 -1.22 3.24 2.54
CA LYS A 58 -0.20 4.27 2.28
C LYS A 58 -0.54 5.64 2.87
N SER A 59 -1.83 5.94 3.09
CA SER A 59 -2.31 7.20 3.66
C SER A 59 -1.91 7.42 5.12
N GLU A 60 -1.45 6.39 5.83
CA GLU A 60 -0.93 6.51 7.21
C GLU A 60 0.50 7.08 7.27
N PHE A 61 1.13 7.31 6.11
CA PHE A 61 2.55 7.61 6.01
C PHE A 61 2.81 8.90 5.23
N VAL A 62 3.92 9.58 5.58
CA VAL A 62 4.36 10.85 4.97
C VAL A 62 5.56 10.68 4.05
N SER A 63 6.40 9.67 4.29
CA SER A 63 7.57 9.37 3.46
C SER A 63 7.85 7.88 3.46
N PHE A 64 8.51 7.38 2.41
CA PHE A 64 8.72 5.95 2.20
C PHE A 64 10.19 5.64 1.97
N ARG A 65 10.63 4.43 2.35
CA ARG A 65 11.98 3.91 2.10
C ARG A 65 11.91 2.42 1.78
N ASN A 66 12.58 2.01 0.71
CA ASN A 66 12.78 0.60 0.38
C ASN A 66 13.99 0.05 1.12
N GLN A 67 13.88 -1.18 1.60
CA GLN A 67 14.94 -1.91 2.27
C GLN A 67 14.91 -3.36 1.78
N ASP A 68 15.99 -3.84 1.20
CA ASP A 68 16.19 -5.27 0.97
C ASP A 68 16.53 -5.92 2.32
N VAL A 69 15.78 -6.95 2.70
CA VAL A 69 15.81 -7.56 4.05
C VAL A 69 15.98 -9.07 3.98
N GLY A 70 16.46 -9.58 2.84
CA GLY A 70 16.79 -10.98 2.61
C GLY A 70 18.04 -11.16 1.76
N GLY A 71 18.13 -12.30 1.07
CA GLY A 71 19.10 -12.46 -0.01
C GLY A 71 18.73 -11.53 -1.17
N LYS A 72 19.76 -11.07 -1.90
CA LYS A 72 19.63 -10.11 -3.01
C LYS A 72 18.44 -10.46 -3.92
N GLY A 73 17.47 -9.56 -4.01
CA GLY A 73 16.34 -9.65 -4.96
C GLY A 73 15.23 -10.62 -4.59
N GLY A 74 15.22 -11.18 -3.38
CA GLY A 74 14.18 -12.13 -2.94
C GLY A 74 13.06 -11.50 -2.11
N LEU A 75 13.38 -10.56 -1.22
CA LEU A 75 12.45 -10.00 -0.26
C LEU A 75 12.74 -8.53 0.04
N GLU A 76 11.85 -7.63 -0.39
CA GLU A 76 11.98 -6.20 -0.09
C GLU A 76 10.87 -5.72 0.84
N ARG A 77 11.25 -4.85 1.77
CA ARG A 77 10.35 -4.13 2.66
C ARG A 77 10.17 -2.69 2.20
N LEU A 78 8.92 -2.29 1.99
CA LEU A 78 8.55 -0.89 1.90
C LEU A 78 8.20 -0.38 3.30
N ALA A 79 9.10 0.38 3.90
CA ALA A 79 8.87 1.07 5.16
C ALA A 79 8.30 2.47 4.91
N GLY A 80 7.42 2.91 5.82
CA GLY A 80 6.86 4.26 5.79
C GLY A 80 7.06 4.96 7.13
N ARG A 81 7.37 6.25 7.08
CA ARG A 81 7.40 7.13 8.25
C ARG A 81 6.01 7.71 8.47
N ARG A 82 5.51 7.64 9.71
CA ARG A 82 4.24 8.22 10.12
C ARG A 82 4.40 9.71 10.44
N ARG A 83 3.27 10.42 10.56
CA ARG A 83 3.25 11.82 11.03
C ARG A 83 3.88 11.99 12.42
N SER A 84 3.75 10.99 13.29
CA SER A 84 4.40 10.97 14.61
C SER A 84 5.93 10.79 14.56
N GLY A 85 6.53 10.57 13.38
CA GLY A 85 7.96 10.31 13.22
C GLY A 85 8.36 8.84 13.35
N SER A 86 7.48 7.98 13.86
CA SER A 86 7.71 6.53 13.93
C SER A 86 7.73 5.87 12.54
N TRP A 87 8.48 4.78 12.41
CA TRP A 87 8.55 3.98 11.19
C TRP A 87 7.76 2.68 11.34
N ASP A 88 7.05 2.30 10.29
CA ASP A 88 6.27 1.06 10.25
C ASP A 88 6.31 0.47 8.83
N THR A 89 5.84 -0.77 8.69
CA THR A 89 5.83 -1.46 7.40
C THR A 89 4.54 -1.16 6.63
N VAL A 90 4.70 -0.74 5.38
CA VAL A 90 3.60 -0.43 4.46
C VAL A 90 3.24 -1.68 3.67
N SER A 91 4.24 -2.28 3.04
CA SER A 91 4.10 -3.49 2.23
C SER A 91 5.39 -4.29 2.15
N TRP A 92 5.24 -5.56 1.78
CA TRP A 92 6.32 -6.47 1.42
C TRP A 92 6.24 -6.83 -0.05
N LEU A 93 7.40 -6.92 -0.69
CA LEU A 93 7.58 -7.51 -2.01
C LEU A 93 8.25 -8.86 -1.81
N VAL A 94 7.58 -9.93 -2.20
CA VAL A 94 8.10 -11.30 -2.10
C VAL A 94 8.27 -11.85 -3.51
N GLY A 95 9.46 -12.35 -3.84
CA GLY A 95 9.71 -13.00 -5.12
C GLY A 95 8.77 -14.18 -5.33
N LYS A 96 8.26 -14.36 -6.55
CA LYS A 96 7.38 -15.49 -6.91
C LYS A 96 8.07 -16.86 -6.80
N ASN A 97 9.38 -16.88 -6.74
CA ASN A 97 10.20 -18.07 -6.49
C ASN A 97 10.27 -18.45 -5.00
N LEU A 98 9.83 -17.57 -4.08
CA LEU A 98 9.86 -17.81 -2.63
C LEU A 98 8.47 -18.06 -2.04
N ALA A 99 7.42 -18.03 -2.86
CA ALA A 99 6.04 -18.11 -2.44
C ALA A 99 5.14 -18.63 -3.57
N HIS A 100 4.05 -19.29 -3.20
CA HIS A 100 3.03 -19.73 -4.14
C HIS A 100 1.63 -19.34 -3.67
N VAL A 101 0.69 -19.31 -4.61
CA VAL A 101 -0.72 -19.03 -4.33
C VAL A 101 -1.46 -20.35 -4.29
N GLU A 102 -2.08 -20.62 -3.15
CA GLU A 102 -2.93 -21.77 -2.92
C GLU A 102 -4.21 -21.70 -3.75
N ARG A 103 -4.88 -22.84 -3.94
CA ARG A 103 -6.15 -22.92 -4.69
C ARG A 103 -7.25 -22.03 -4.10
N ASN A 104 -7.21 -21.77 -2.78
CA ASN A 104 -8.15 -20.91 -2.08
C ASN A 104 -7.81 -19.40 -2.20
N GLY A 105 -6.78 -19.02 -2.97
CA GLY A 105 -6.35 -17.64 -3.14
C GLY A 105 -5.49 -17.09 -2.00
N GLN A 106 -5.03 -17.94 -1.08
CA GLN A 106 -4.07 -17.56 -0.04
C GLN A 106 -2.64 -17.59 -0.58
N LEU A 107 -1.82 -16.61 -0.20
CA LEU A 107 -0.38 -16.64 -0.47
C LEU A 107 0.36 -17.37 0.65
N THR A 108 1.10 -18.42 0.29
CA THR A 108 1.97 -19.19 1.18
C THR A 108 3.43 -18.86 0.90
N ILE A 109 4.23 -18.65 1.95
CA ILE A 109 5.65 -18.30 1.84
C ILE A 109 6.49 -19.56 2.09
N ASP A 110 7.19 -20.02 1.05
CA ASP A 110 7.95 -21.27 1.06
C ASP A 110 9.32 -21.07 1.72
N ASP A 111 10.00 -19.98 1.40
CA ASP A 111 11.35 -19.71 1.90
C ASP A 111 11.36 -19.48 3.44
N PRO A 112 12.17 -20.24 4.22
CA PRO A 112 12.21 -20.11 5.67
C PRO A 112 12.69 -18.74 6.17
N LYS A 113 13.61 -18.07 5.46
CA LYS A 113 14.12 -16.75 5.85
C LYS A 113 13.05 -15.69 5.64
N ALA A 114 12.38 -15.72 4.48
CA ALA A 114 11.26 -14.84 4.18
C ALA A 114 10.11 -15.05 5.17
N ARG A 115 9.77 -16.31 5.48
CA ARG A 115 8.77 -16.66 6.48
C ARG A 115 9.10 -16.08 7.86
N THR A 116 10.38 -16.12 8.25
CA THR A 116 10.84 -15.55 9.52
C THR A 116 10.68 -14.03 9.56
N MET A 117 11.05 -13.34 8.48
CA MET A 117 10.90 -11.88 8.39
C MET A 117 9.43 -11.43 8.37
N LEU A 118 8.55 -12.25 7.80
CA LEU A 118 7.12 -11.97 7.70
C LEU A 118 6.33 -12.32 8.97
N LYS A 119 6.95 -12.85 10.04
CA LYS A 119 6.30 -13.12 11.35
C LYS A 119 5.69 -11.88 12.04
N GLN A 120 6.05 -10.68 11.58
CA GLN A 120 5.47 -9.42 12.06
C GLN A 120 4.07 -9.13 11.48
N ILE A 121 3.68 -9.87 10.45
CA ILE A 121 2.35 -9.87 9.87
C ILE A 121 1.49 -10.90 10.61
N HIS A 122 0.20 -10.60 10.77
CA HIS A 122 -0.75 -11.48 11.45
C HIS A 122 -1.81 -12.02 10.50
N GLY A 123 -2.05 -13.34 10.59
CA GLY A 123 -3.10 -14.02 9.85
C GLY A 123 -2.77 -14.30 8.39
N ASN A 124 -3.78 -14.77 7.66
CA ASN A 124 -3.64 -15.19 6.27
C ASN A 124 -3.41 -13.99 5.34
N ILE A 125 -2.68 -14.25 4.26
CA ILE A 125 -2.41 -13.28 3.20
C ILE A 125 -3.39 -13.54 2.07
N PHE A 126 -4.41 -12.68 1.96
CA PHE A 126 -5.52 -12.89 1.02
C PHE A 126 -5.26 -12.18 -0.30
N HIS A 127 -5.62 -12.84 -1.40
CA HIS A 127 -5.61 -12.22 -2.72
C HIS A 127 -6.54 -11.02 -2.76
N LYS A 128 -6.07 -9.94 -3.39
CA LYS A 128 -6.86 -8.73 -3.62
C LYS A 128 -7.07 -8.51 -5.11
N LYS A 129 -5.99 -8.43 -5.89
CA LYS A 129 -6.05 -8.23 -7.35
C LYS A 129 -4.68 -8.45 -7.99
N GLY A 130 -4.61 -9.17 -9.12
CA GLY A 130 -3.34 -9.39 -9.83
C GLY A 130 -2.33 -10.07 -8.91
N ASP A 131 -1.15 -9.47 -8.76
CA ASP A 131 -0.11 -9.91 -7.82
C ASP A 131 -0.21 -9.22 -6.44
N ILE A 132 -1.31 -8.52 -6.16
CA ILE A 132 -1.52 -7.76 -4.91
C ILE A 132 -2.31 -8.62 -3.93
N PHE A 133 -1.76 -8.73 -2.73
CA PHE A 133 -2.34 -9.39 -1.58
C PHE A 133 -2.48 -8.42 -0.42
N ARG A 134 -3.37 -8.74 0.52
CA ARG A 134 -3.60 -7.96 1.73
C ARG A 134 -3.46 -8.85 2.96
N THR A 135 -2.94 -8.25 4.01
CA THR A 135 -2.85 -8.87 5.32
C THR A 135 -3.09 -7.85 6.42
N HIS A 136 -3.13 -8.31 7.67
CA HIS A 136 -3.28 -7.47 8.84
C HIS A 136 -1.95 -7.32 9.58
N PRO A 137 -1.59 -6.12 10.06
CA PRO A 137 -0.43 -5.95 10.91
C PRO A 137 -0.68 -6.62 12.26
N ARG A 138 0.37 -7.17 12.89
CA ARG A 138 0.28 -7.70 14.26
C ARG A 138 -0.05 -6.62 15.30
N ASN A 139 0.31 -5.36 15.03
CA ASN A 139 -0.04 -4.21 15.87
C ASN A 139 -1.13 -3.35 15.21
N VAL A 140 -2.21 -3.06 15.95
CA VAL A 140 -3.37 -2.31 15.44
C VAL A 140 -2.92 -0.91 14.96
N PRO A 141 -3.32 -0.48 13.74
CA PRO A 141 -3.07 0.89 13.28
C PRO A 141 -3.51 1.92 14.31
N GLU A 142 -2.75 3.01 14.45
CA GLU A 142 -2.98 3.99 15.52
C GLU A 142 -4.38 4.61 15.49
N LYS A 143 -4.93 4.83 14.29
CA LYS A 143 -6.31 5.26 14.06
C LYS A 143 -7.38 4.25 14.54
N ASP A 144 -7.02 2.97 14.58
CA ASP A 144 -7.90 1.87 14.96
C ASP A 144 -7.66 1.46 16.43
N LYS A 145 -6.68 2.09 17.11
CA LYS A 145 -6.46 1.88 18.55
C LYS A 145 -7.60 2.52 19.35
N PRO A 146 -8.03 1.92 20.48
CA PRO A 146 -9.04 2.52 21.34
C PRO A 146 -8.58 3.88 21.86
N THR A 147 -9.45 4.90 21.75
CA THR A 147 -9.21 6.22 22.32
C THR A 147 -9.13 6.15 23.85
N LEU A 148 -8.56 7.17 24.50
CA LEU A 148 -8.50 7.23 25.96
C LEU A 148 -9.88 7.14 26.61
N ALA A 149 -10.89 7.75 26.00
CA ALA A 149 -12.29 7.66 26.45
C ALA A 149 -12.81 6.22 26.38
N MET A 150 -12.57 5.51 25.26
CA MET A 150 -12.96 4.11 25.11
C MET A 150 -12.28 3.20 26.14
N ARG A 151 -10.99 3.41 26.41
CA ARG A 151 -10.26 2.63 27.45
C ARG A 151 -10.77 2.88 28.86
N ARG A 152 -11.19 4.11 29.16
CA ARG A 152 -11.81 4.45 30.45
C ARG A 152 -13.16 3.75 30.59
N ALA A 153 -14.01 3.82 29.57
CA ALA A 153 -15.30 3.14 29.55
C ALA A 153 -15.15 1.61 29.66
N GLU A 154 -14.20 1.02 28.94
CA GLU A 154 -13.88 -0.41 29.02
C GLU A 154 -13.47 -0.83 30.44
N ARG A 155 -12.57 -0.07 31.09
CA ARG A 155 -12.17 -0.33 32.49
C ARG A 155 -13.36 -0.26 33.45
N GLU A 156 -14.25 0.71 33.28
CA GLU A 156 -15.43 0.82 34.14
C GLU A 156 -16.39 -0.35 33.93
N ASN A 157 -16.61 -0.76 32.68
CA ASN A 157 -17.45 -1.91 32.36
C ASN A 157 -16.88 -3.21 32.94
N ILE A 158 -15.56 -3.41 32.86
CA ILE A 158 -14.88 -4.55 33.48
C ILE A 158 -15.08 -4.54 35.00
N LYS A 159 -14.92 -3.38 35.67
CA LYS A 159 -15.17 -3.26 37.11
C LYS A 159 -16.61 -3.59 37.48
N LYS A 160 -17.59 -3.08 36.71
CA LYS A 160 -19.01 -3.38 36.91
C LYS A 160 -19.32 -4.87 36.74
N ALA A 161 -18.75 -5.49 35.71
CA ALA A 161 -18.90 -6.93 35.47
C ALA A 161 -18.29 -7.78 36.60
N GLN A 162 -17.10 -7.40 37.09
CA GLN A 162 -16.46 -8.07 38.23
C GLN A 162 -17.27 -7.94 39.52
N ALA A 163 -17.84 -6.75 39.80
CA ALA A 163 -18.68 -6.53 40.96
C ALA A 163 -20.00 -7.33 40.88
N ALA A 164 -20.64 -7.36 39.71
CA ALA A 164 -21.83 -8.18 39.47
C ALA A 164 -21.53 -9.68 39.65
N TRP A 165 -20.38 -10.15 39.18
CA TRP A 165 -19.98 -11.55 39.34
C TRP A 165 -19.70 -11.91 40.80
N ARG A 166 -19.05 -11.01 41.57
CA ARG A 166 -18.84 -11.19 43.02
C ARG A 166 -20.16 -11.27 43.79
N LYS A 167 -21.13 -10.40 43.48
CA LYS A 167 -22.48 -10.43 44.07
C LYS A 167 -23.30 -11.69 43.72
N LYS A 168 -22.94 -12.39 42.65
CA LYS A 168 -23.62 -13.63 42.23
C LYS A 168 -22.98 -14.89 42.83
N LYS A 169 -21.75 -14.75 43.38
CA LYS A 169 -20.98 -15.84 43.99
C LYS A 169 -20.99 -15.83 45.52
N GLY A 170 -21.22 -14.66 46.14
CA GLY A 170 -21.54 -14.55 47.56
C GLY A 170 -23.05 -14.53 47.75
#